data_AF-A0A3B3CNF3-F1
#
_entry.id   AF-A0A3B3CNF3-F1
#
_cell.length_a   1.000
_cell.length_b   1.000
_cell.length_c   1.000
_cell.angle_alpha   90.00
_cell.angle_beta   90.00
_cell.angle_gamma   90.00
#
_symmetry.space_group_name_H-M   'P 1'
#
loop_
_entity.id
_entity.type
_entity.pdbx_description
1 polymer ?
#
loop_
_entity_poly.entity_id
_entity_poly.type
_entity_poly.pdbx_seq_one_letter_code
_entity_poly.pdbx_strand_id
1 'polypeptide(L)'
;MFFISFFLRHLCGILIIPPRPSSANSLRLRCAAFGVSNYNRFISTQTANEPICTVSTMLVTIRKQLRNHPALIPLFFFIGGGAAMSMLYLARLGLRNPDVSWDRKNNPEPWNKLGPTDQYKFFAVSMDYSKLKKDRPDF
;
A
#
# COMPACT_ATOMS: atom_id res chain seq x y z
N MET A 1 -5.26 33.09 5.25
CA MET A 1 -4.28 32.54 6.22
C MET A 1 -4.91 31.88 7.46
N PHE A 2 -6.20 31.52 7.45
CA PHE A 2 -6.88 30.84 8.57
C PHE A 2 -7.14 29.33 8.34
N PHE A 3 -6.91 28.81 7.13
CA PHE A 3 -7.16 27.40 6.80
C PHE A 3 -6.00 26.45 7.16
N ILE A 4 -4.77 26.96 7.30
CA ILE A 4 -3.58 26.13 7.59
C ILE A 4 -3.47 25.82 9.10
N SER A 5 -3.99 26.67 9.98
CA SER A 5 -3.95 26.46 11.44
C SER A 5 -4.95 25.41 11.94
N PHE A 6 -6.01 25.12 11.20
CA PHE A 6 -6.96 24.06 11.58
C PHE A 6 -6.40 22.66 11.26
N PHE A 7 -5.65 22.53 10.16
CA PHE A 7 -5.06 21.26 9.75
C PHE A 7 -3.83 20.86 10.61
N LEU A 8 -3.04 21.84 11.08
CA LEU A 8 -1.94 21.57 12.01
C LEU A 8 -2.39 21.18 13.43
N ARG A 9 -3.60 21.58 13.85
CA ARG A 9 -4.16 21.18 15.15
C ARG A 9 -4.71 19.75 15.18
N HIS A 10 -4.97 19.14 14.02
CA HIS A 10 -5.37 17.72 13.92
C HIS A 10 -4.21 16.75 13.70
N LEU A 11 -3.08 17.22 13.18
CA LEU A 11 -1.89 16.37 12.99
C LEU A 11 -0.98 16.31 14.22
N CYS A 12 -1.00 17.32 15.10
CA CYS A 12 -0.12 17.35 16.27
C CYS A 12 -0.68 16.63 17.52
N GLY A 13 -1.94 16.16 17.48
CA GLY A 13 -2.59 15.44 18.60
C GLY A 13 -2.39 13.91 18.60
N ILE A 14 -1.76 13.35 17.56
CA ILE A 14 -1.63 11.89 17.37
C ILE A 14 -0.21 11.38 17.71
N LEU A 15 0.75 12.29 17.96
CA LEU A 15 2.14 11.95 18.28
C LEU A 15 2.49 12.22 19.75
N ILE A 16 1.64 11.80 20.67
CA ILE A 16 2.07 11.52 22.05
C ILE A 16 1.54 10.12 22.36
N ILE A 17 2.39 9.11 22.17
CA ILE A 17 2.17 7.80 22.77
C ILE A 17 2.12 8.07 24.28
N PRO A 18 0.97 7.92 24.97
CA PRO A 18 0.96 8.13 26.41
C PRO A 18 1.93 7.13 27.04
N PRO A 19 2.78 7.55 27.99
CA PRO A 19 3.69 6.63 28.67
C PRO A 19 2.89 5.49 29.30
N ARG A 20 3.44 4.28 29.22
CA ARG A 20 2.83 3.05 29.72
C ARG A 20 2.41 3.29 31.20
N PRO A 21 1.13 3.15 31.56
CA PRO A 21 0.64 3.49 32.89
C PRO A 21 1.21 2.49 33.90
N SER A 22 1.92 2.97 34.92
CA SER A 22 2.57 2.10 35.90
C SER A 22 1.59 1.46 36.90
N SER A 23 0.32 1.88 36.93
CA SER A 23 -0.70 1.25 37.78
C SER A 23 -2.12 1.40 37.20
N ALA A 24 -2.95 0.37 37.44
CA ALA A 24 -4.34 0.28 36.99
C ALA A 24 -5.24 1.43 37.49
N ASN A 25 -4.86 2.08 38.58
CA ASN A 25 -5.60 3.20 39.16
C ASN A 25 -5.46 4.48 38.32
N SER A 26 -4.32 4.66 37.63
CA SER A 26 -4.09 5.81 36.73
C SER A 26 -4.89 5.73 35.41
N LEU A 27 -5.20 4.50 34.96
CA LEU A 27 -5.96 4.28 33.74
C LEU A 27 -7.45 4.60 33.92
N ARG A 28 -8.01 4.30 35.10
CA ARG A 28 -9.40 4.64 35.44
C ARG A 28 -9.67 6.15 35.38
N LEU A 29 -8.77 6.97 35.94
CA LEU A 29 -8.91 8.43 35.95
C LEU A 29 -8.82 9.04 34.54
N ARG A 30 -7.95 8.50 33.68
CA ARG A 30 -7.82 8.94 32.28
C ARG A 30 -9.02 8.56 31.42
N CYS A 31 -9.59 7.37 31.61
CA CYS A 31 -10.81 6.95 30.91
C CYS A 31 -12.06 7.75 31.35
N ALA A 32 -12.13 8.13 32.64
CA ALA A 32 -13.22 8.96 33.16
C ALA A 32 -13.18 10.39 32.58
N ALA A 33 -11.99 10.97 32.39
CA ALA A 33 -11.82 12.30 31.78
C ALA A 33 -12.26 12.37 30.31
N PHE A 34 -12.32 11.23 29.61
CA PHE A 34 -12.75 11.12 28.21
C PHE A 34 -14.17 10.56 28.04
N GLY A 35 -14.94 10.42 29.12
CA GLY A 35 -16.34 9.95 29.07
C GLY A 35 -16.52 8.49 28.61
N VAL A 36 -15.46 7.68 28.63
CA VAL A 36 -15.52 6.29 28.15
C VAL A 36 -16.08 5.41 29.28
N SER A 37 -17.40 5.21 29.26
CA SER A 37 -18.16 4.39 30.22
C SER A 37 -17.73 2.90 30.27
N ASN A 38 -16.95 2.42 29.29
CA ASN A 38 -16.61 1.01 29.16
C ASN A 38 -15.09 0.76 29.04
N TYR A 39 -14.43 0.68 30.19
CA TYR A 39 -13.01 0.34 30.32
C TYR A 39 -12.62 -0.95 29.59
N ASN A 40 -13.50 -1.97 29.63
CA ASN A 40 -13.23 -3.28 29.02
C ASN A 40 -13.16 -3.24 27.48
N ARG A 41 -13.81 -2.28 26.82
CA ARG A 41 -13.75 -2.11 25.35
C ARG A 41 -12.47 -1.39 24.89
N PHE A 42 -11.86 -0.59 25.76
CA PHE A 42 -10.61 0.11 25.45
C PHE A 42 -9.40 -0.81 25.67
N ILE A 43 -9.43 -1.64 26.72
CA ILE A 43 -8.38 -2.65 26.97
C ILE A 43 -8.28 -3.67 25.83
N SER A 44 -9.39 -4.08 25.22
CA SER A 44 -9.37 -5.01 24.08
C SER A 44 -8.77 -4.41 22.80
N THR A 45 -8.69 -3.08 22.69
CA THR A 45 -8.01 -2.42 21.56
C THR A 45 -6.52 -2.23 21.77
N GLN A 46 -6.02 -2.36 23.01
CA GLN A 46 -4.61 -2.13 23.36
C GLN A 46 -3.81 -3.44 23.53
N THR A 47 -4.45 -4.61 23.58
CA THR A 47 -3.78 -5.93 23.73
C THR A 47 -3.58 -6.70 22.41
N ALA A 48 -3.75 -6.06 21.26
CA ALA A 48 -3.52 -6.66 19.94
C ALA A 48 -2.12 -6.33 19.38
N ASN A 49 -1.08 -6.42 20.21
CA ASN A 49 0.30 -6.50 19.74
C ASN A 49 0.64 -7.97 19.49
N GLU A 50 0.07 -8.53 18.41
CA GLU A 50 0.61 -9.67 17.66
C GLU A 50 0.17 -9.52 16.18
N PRO A 51 1.05 -9.09 15.26
CA PRO A 51 0.66 -8.66 13.91
C PRO A 51 0.31 -9.80 12.93
N ILE A 52 0.51 -11.07 13.30
CA ILE A 52 0.34 -12.21 12.38
C ILE A 52 -1.07 -12.81 12.44
N CYS A 53 -1.77 -12.70 13.58
CA CYS A 53 -3.12 -13.26 13.76
C CYS A 53 -4.27 -12.31 13.38
N THR A 54 -4.00 -11.02 13.17
CA THR A 54 -5.03 -10.02 12.83
C THR A 54 -5.46 -10.07 11.37
N VAL A 55 -4.57 -10.33 10.41
CA VAL A 55 -4.95 -10.40 8.99
C VAL A 55 -5.89 -11.59 8.72
N SER A 56 -5.61 -12.75 9.32
CA SER A 56 -6.46 -13.95 9.19
C SER A 56 -7.86 -13.72 9.78
N THR A 57 -7.94 -13.10 10.96
CA THR A 57 -9.23 -12.80 11.62
C THR A 57 -10.01 -11.71 10.88
N MET A 58 -9.35 -10.71 10.30
CA MET A 58 -9.98 -9.68 9.46
C MET A 58 -10.53 -10.24 8.14
N LEU A 59 -9.84 -11.19 7.49
CA LEU A 59 -10.35 -11.82 6.27
C LEU A 59 -11.60 -12.68 6.54
N VAL A 60 -11.69 -13.30 7.72
CA VAL A 60 -12.87 -14.08 8.14
C VAL A 60 -14.07 -13.18 8.39
N THR A 61 -13.90 -12.01 9.03
CA THR A 61 -14.99 -11.05 9.24
C THR A 61 -15.48 -10.45 7.92
N ILE A 62 -14.57 -10.07 7.00
CA ILE A 62 -14.92 -9.55 5.67
C ILE A 62 -15.72 -10.59 4.87
N ARG A 63 -15.30 -11.86 4.87
CA ARG A 63 -16.04 -12.94 4.18
C ARG A 63 -17.46 -13.12 4.71
N LYS A 64 -17.67 -12.98 6.03
CA LYS A 64 -19.02 -13.03 6.64
C LYS A 64 -19.88 -11.84 6.19
N GLN A 65 -19.30 -10.64 6.11
CA GLN A 65 -20.00 -9.45 5.63
C GLN A 65 -20.41 -9.55 4.15
N LEU A 66 -19.54 -10.11 3.29
CA LEU A 66 -19.83 -10.31 1.87
C LEU A 66 -21.03 -11.24 1.62
N ARG A 67 -21.22 -12.26 2.47
CA ARG A 67 -22.36 -13.19 2.35
C ARG A 67 -23.68 -12.58 2.82
N ASN A 68 -23.63 -11.75 3.86
CA ASN A 68 -24.83 -11.14 4.43
C ASN A 68 -25.34 -9.96 3.59
N HIS A 69 -24.45 -9.30 2.85
CA HIS A 69 -24.79 -8.13 2.04
C HIS A 69 -24.13 -8.22 0.64
N PRO A 70 -24.83 -8.75 -0.38
CA PRO A 70 -24.26 -8.96 -1.71
C PRO A 70 -23.92 -7.64 -2.45
N ALA A 71 -24.50 -6.52 -2.03
CA ALA A 71 -24.22 -5.20 -2.59
C ALA A 71 -22.76 -4.72 -2.38
N LEU A 72 -22.02 -5.30 -1.42
CA LEU A 72 -20.63 -4.90 -1.15
C LEU A 72 -19.62 -5.58 -2.10
N ILE A 73 -20.02 -6.66 -2.79
CA ILE A 73 -19.14 -7.40 -3.71
C ILE A 73 -18.55 -6.51 -4.81
N PRO A 74 -19.34 -5.71 -5.57
CA PRO A 74 -18.78 -4.82 -6.60
C PRO A 74 -17.84 -3.77 -6.03
N LEU A 75 -18.11 -3.25 -4.83
CA LEU A 75 -17.25 -2.26 -4.17
C LEU A 75 -15.86 -2.84 -3.86
N PHE A 76 -15.81 -4.03 -3.26
CA PHE A 76 -14.55 -4.71 -2.97
C PHE A 76 -13.81 -5.15 -4.23
N PHE A 77 -14.53 -5.46 -5.31
CA PHE A 77 -13.92 -5.78 -6.59
C PHE A 77 -13.14 -4.59 -7.15
N PHE A 78 -13.70 -3.37 -7.14
CA PHE A 78 -12.98 -2.19 -7.64
C PHE A 78 -11.82 -1.78 -6.73
N ILE A 79 -11.97 -1.89 -5.41
CA ILE A 79 -10.90 -1.55 -4.46
C ILE A 79 -9.75 -2.56 -4.57
N GLY A 80 -10.07 -3.86 -4.51
CA GLY A 80 -9.10 -4.93 -4.62
C GLY A 80 -8.47 -4.99 -6.01
N GLY A 81 -9.28 -4.84 -7.06
CA GLY A 81 -8.83 -4.76 -8.44
C GLY A 81 -7.93 -3.56 -8.68
N GLY A 82 -8.27 -2.38 -8.16
CA GLY A 82 -7.44 -1.18 -8.26
C GLY A 82 -6.09 -1.31 -7.55
N ALA A 83 -6.09 -1.88 -6.34
CA ALA A 83 -4.86 -2.13 -5.58
C ALA A 83 -3.97 -3.20 -6.23
N ALA A 84 -4.57 -4.28 -6.74
CA ALA A 84 -3.83 -5.30 -7.48
C ALA A 84 -3.26 -4.73 -8.79
N MET A 85 -4.05 -3.97 -9.54
CA MET A 85 -3.63 -3.39 -10.82
C MET A 85 -2.51 -2.36 -10.65
N SER A 86 -2.54 -1.54 -9.59
CA SER A 86 -1.47 -0.58 -9.31
C SER A 86 -0.16 -1.27 -8.93
N MET A 87 -0.20 -2.31 -8.09
CA MET A 87 0.97 -3.11 -7.74
C MET A 87 1.54 -3.84 -8.95
N LEU A 88 0.69 -4.45 -9.78
CA LEU A 88 1.12 -5.14 -11.00
C LEU A 88 1.76 -4.17 -12.00
N TYR A 89 1.21 -2.97 -12.15
CA TYR A 89 1.79 -1.96 -13.04
C TYR A 89 3.16 -1.47 -12.56
N LEU A 90 3.30 -1.23 -11.25
CA LEU A 90 4.59 -0.90 -10.64
C LEU A 90 5.61 -2.02 -10.80
N ALA A 91 5.23 -3.27 -10.56
CA ALA A 91 6.11 -4.42 -10.76
C ALA A 91 6.57 -4.55 -12.21
N ARG A 92 5.64 -4.35 -13.17
CA ARG A 92 5.96 -4.35 -14.60
C ARG A 92 6.92 -3.22 -14.97
N LEU A 93 6.69 -2.00 -14.46
CA LEU A 93 7.57 -0.85 -14.69
C LEU A 93 8.97 -1.13 -14.14
N GLY A 94 9.09 -1.69 -12.94
CA GLY A 94 10.38 -2.02 -12.34
C GLY A 94 11.16 -3.06 -13.16
N LEU A 95 10.50 -4.05 -13.74
CA LEU A 95 11.18 -5.18 -14.41
C LEU A 95 11.46 -4.98 -15.90
N ARG A 96 10.63 -4.19 -16.60
CA ARG A 96 10.67 -4.06 -18.08
C ARG A 96 11.12 -2.67 -18.56
N ASN A 97 11.32 -1.71 -17.67
CA ASN A 97 11.75 -0.36 -18.07
C ASN A 97 13.28 -0.34 -18.27
N PRO A 98 13.80 0.10 -19.44
CA PRO A 98 15.25 0.18 -19.70
C PRO A 98 16.02 1.09 -18.73
N ASP A 99 15.35 2.04 -18.08
CA ASP A 99 15.97 2.94 -17.09
C ASP A 99 16.23 2.27 -15.73
N VAL A 100 15.68 1.08 -15.51
CA VAL A 100 15.79 0.34 -14.26
C VAL A 100 16.59 -0.93 -14.50
N SER A 101 17.86 -0.93 -14.10
CA SER A 101 18.70 -2.12 -14.13
C SER A 101 18.84 -2.72 -12.73
N TRP A 102 18.40 -3.97 -12.58
CA TRP A 102 18.63 -4.77 -11.37
C TRP A 102 19.97 -5.49 -11.39
N ASP A 103 20.59 -5.62 -12.56
CA ASP A 103 21.89 -6.28 -12.74
C ASP A 103 23.00 -5.23 -12.79
N ARG A 104 23.73 -5.12 -11.67
CA ARG A 104 24.84 -4.17 -11.53
C ARG A 104 26.19 -4.73 -12.00
N LYS A 105 26.33 -6.06 -12.14
CA LYS A 105 27.65 -6.70 -12.30
C LYS A 105 27.86 -7.32 -13.68
N ASN A 106 26.83 -7.92 -14.26
CA ASN A 106 26.91 -8.63 -15.55
C ASN A 106 26.34 -7.79 -16.71
N ASN A 107 25.91 -6.56 -16.43
CA ASN A 107 25.39 -5.64 -17.42
C ASN A 107 25.72 -4.18 -17.05
N PRO A 108 27.01 -3.78 -17.07
CA PRO A 108 27.43 -2.42 -16.70
C PRO A 108 26.78 -1.34 -17.58
N GLU A 109 26.37 -1.74 -18.79
CA GLU A 109 25.73 -0.89 -19.79
C GLU A 109 24.37 -1.50 -20.20
N PRO A 110 23.27 -1.10 -19.53
CA PRO A 110 21.97 -1.73 -19.73
C PRO A 110 21.44 -1.68 -21.17
N TRP A 111 21.89 -0.70 -21.94
CA TRP A 111 21.53 -0.51 -23.35
C TRP A 111 22.09 -1.56 -24.31
N ASN A 112 23.16 -2.28 -23.95
CA ASN A 112 23.76 -3.27 -24.85
C ASN A 112 22.89 -4.50 -25.10
N LYS A 113 21.88 -4.74 -24.25
CA LYS A 113 20.91 -5.84 -24.41
C LYS A 113 19.60 -5.43 -25.06
N LEU A 114 19.39 -4.13 -25.30
CA LEU A 114 18.15 -3.63 -25.89
C LEU A 114 18.18 -3.75 -27.41
N GLY A 115 17.32 -4.59 -27.96
CA GLY A 115 17.13 -4.74 -29.39
C GLY A 115 16.19 -3.68 -29.98
N PRO A 116 16.27 -3.40 -31.30
CA PRO A 116 15.31 -2.52 -31.99
C PRO A 116 13.86 -3.02 -31.91
N THR A 117 13.71 -4.33 -31.73
CA THR A 117 12.42 -5.03 -31.62
C THR A 117 11.83 -4.96 -30.21
N ASP A 118 12.58 -4.49 -29.21
CA ASP A 118 12.13 -4.51 -27.83
C ASP A 118 11.14 -3.40 -27.54
N GLN A 119 9.91 -3.81 -27.25
CA GLN A 119 8.84 -2.91 -26.90
C GLN A 119 8.78 -2.71 -25.38
N TYR A 120 9.32 -1.58 -24.92
CA TYR A 120 9.18 -1.17 -23.52
C TYR A 120 7.82 -0.51 -23.20
N LYS A 121 7.09 -0.04 -24.23
CA LYS A 121 5.75 0.56 -24.08
C LYS A 121 4.69 -0.53 -23.89
N PHE A 122 3.66 -0.24 -23.09
CA PHE A 122 2.62 -1.23 -22.80
C PHE A 122 1.80 -1.60 -24.05
N PHE A 123 1.59 -0.62 -24.94
CA PHE A 123 0.95 -0.82 -26.23
C PHE A 123 1.72 -0.10 -27.34
N ALA A 124 1.75 -0.72 -28.51
CA ALA A 124 2.18 -0.09 -29.75
C ALA A 124 0.94 0.24 -30.57
N VAL A 125 0.64 1.53 -30.72
CA VAL A 125 -0.58 1.97 -31.42
C VAL A 125 -0.38 2.00 -32.93
N SER A 126 0.81 2.39 -33.40
CA SER A 126 1.07 2.65 -34.82
C SER A 126 2.36 2.02 -35.36
N MET A 127 3.18 1.41 -34.51
CA MET A 127 4.53 0.95 -34.87
C MET A 127 4.68 -0.56 -34.71
N ASP A 128 5.07 -1.22 -35.81
CA ASP A 128 5.33 -2.65 -35.85
C ASP A 128 6.79 -2.93 -35.48
N TYR A 129 7.03 -3.28 -34.22
CA TYR A 129 8.37 -3.55 -33.70
C TYR A 129 9.06 -4.74 -34.37
N SER A 130 8.30 -5.71 -34.90
CA SER A 130 8.83 -6.86 -35.63
C SER A 130 9.50 -6.52 -36.96
N LYS A 131 9.22 -5.34 -37.51
CA LYS A 131 9.78 -4.87 -38.79
C LYS A 131 10.95 -3.91 -38.61
N LEU A 132 11.27 -3.50 -37.38
CA LEU A 132 12.35 -2.57 -37.09
C LEU A 132 13.71 -3.27 -37.26
N LYS A 133 14.51 -2.76 -38.20
CA LYS A 133 15.89 -3.20 -38.42
C LYS A 133 16.86 -2.31 -37.64
N LYS A 134 17.97 -2.89 -37.20
CA LYS A 134 19.09 -2.15 -36.62
C LYS A 134 19.84 -1.45 -37.77
N ASP A 135 19.77 -0.12 -37.81
CA ASP A 135 20.39 0.69 -38.89
C ASP A 135 21.87 1.00 -38.64
N ARG A 136 22.35 0.82 -37.41
CA ARG A 136 23.73 1.13 -37.01
C ARG A 136 24.51 -0.11 -36.56
N PRO A 137 25.82 -0.19 -36.87
CA PRO A 137 26.67 -1.27 -36.38
C PRO A 137 26.71 -1.29 -34.85
N ASP A 138 26.94 -2.47 -34.29
CA ASP A 138 27.19 -2.65 -32.86
C ASP A 138 28.51 -1.97 -32.46
N PHE A 139 28.54 -1.31 -31.30
CA PHE A 139 29.72 -0.69 -30.70
C PHE A 139 30.42 -1.65 -29.74
#